data_AF-A0A9E3G1L3-F1
#
_entry.id   AF-A0A9E3G1L3-F1
#
_cell.length_a   1.000
_cell.length_b   1.000
_cell.length_c   1.000
_cell.angle_alpha   90.00
_cell.angle_beta   90.00
_cell.angle_gamma   90.00
#
_symmetry.space_group_name_H-M   'P 1'
#
loop_
_entity.id
_entity.type
_entity.pdbx_description
1 polymer ?
#
loop_
_entity_poly.entity_id
_entity_poly.type
_entity_poly.pdbx_seq_one_letter_code
_entity_poly.pdbx_strand_id
1 'polypeptide(L)'
;MEQGRFRPDLLQELLRNAGSSVPIEDGHVIIRHVYMERRVRPLNLYLSETSDAAARAAVRDYGQTIRDLAATNIFPGDLFLKNFGVTRHGRVVFYDYDELCLLTDCNFRELPPPTSYEEEIAPSPGFPCARAISSPRNSRAFLVYGRTFAKSC
;
A
#
# COMPACT_ATOMS: atom_id res chain seq x y z
N MET A 1 -28.41 6.17 4.66
CA MET A 1 -28.15 7.64 4.73
C MET A 1 -29.03 8.34 3.72
N GLU A 2 -29.63 9.48 4.03
CA GLU A 2 -30.48 10.23 3.07
C GLU A 2 -29.68 10.59 1.81
N GLN A 3 -30.27 10.38 0.63
CA GLN A 3 -29.60 10.62 -0.65
C GLN A 3 -29.12 12.08 -0.80
N GLY A 4 -29.89 13.05 -0.27
CA GLY A 4 -29.54 14.48 -0.30
C GLY A 4 -28.28 14.87 0.48
N ARG A 5 -27.69 13.95 1.26
CA ARG A 5 -26.42 14.20 1.97
C ARG A 5 -25.18 13.90 1.14
N PHE A 6 -25.34 13.34 -0.06
CA PHE A 6 -24.23 13.01 -0.95
C PHE A 6 -24.10 14.07 -2.04
N ARG A 7 -22.85 14.41 -2.37
CA ARG A 7 -22.57 15.18 -3.58
C ARG A 7 -22.96 14.32 -4.81
N PRO A 8 -23.64 14.89 -5.83
CA PRO A 8 -24.20 14.07 -6.93
C PRO A 8 -23.17 13.23 -7.69
N ASP A 9 -21.98 13.77 -7.90
CA ASP A 9 -20.85 13.08 -8.55
C ASP A 9 -20.33 11.90 -7.71
N LEU A 10 -20.20 12.07 -6.39
CA LEU A 10 -19.81 10.99 -5.48
C LEU A 10 -20.85 9.87 -5.48
N LEU A 11 -22.13 10.20 -5.41
CA LEU A 11 -23.20 9.20 -5.46
C LEU A 11 -23.17 8.43 -6.79
N GLN A 12 -22.98 9.14 -7.90
CA GLN A 12 -22.87 8.53 -9.21
C GLN A 12 -21.68 7.57 -9.30
N GLU A 13 -20.53 7.95 -8.74
CA GLU A 13 -19.33 7.10 -8.70
C GLU A 13 -19.55 5.84 -7.84
N LEU A 14 -20.18 5.99 -6.67
CA LEU A 14 -20.52 4.86 -5.79
C LEU A 14 -21.46 3.87 -6.48
N LEU A 15 -22.50 4.35 -7.17
CA LEU A 15 -23.44 3.48 -7.88
C LEU A 15 -22.79 2.76 -9.06
N ARG A 16 -21.86 3.41 -9.76
CA ARG A 16 -21.13 2.81 -10.89
C ARG A 16 -20.17 1.72 -10.45
N ASN A 17 -19.38 1.96 -9.40
CA ASN A 17 -18.30 1.07 -9.00
C ASN A 17 -18.69 0.07 -7.90
N ALA A 18 -19.69 0.39 -7.09
CA ALA A 18 -20.08 -0.39 -5.91
C ALA A 18 -21.61 -0.56 -5.77
N GLY A 19 -22.38 -0.45 -6.86
CA GLY A 19 -23.85 -0.45 -6.81
C GLY A 19 -24.49 -1.67 -6.15
N SER A 20 -23.83 -2.84 -6.20
CA SER A 20 -24.28 -4.05 -5.48
C SER A 20 -24.16 -3.93 -3.95
N SER A 21 -23.23 -3.11 -3.46
CA SER A 21 -22.99 -2.85 -2.04
C SER A 21 -23.61 -1.55 -1.54
N VAL A 22 -24.05 -0.69 -2.48
CA VAL A 22 -24.57 0.64 -2.21
C VAL A 22 -25.93 0.89 -2.90
N PRO A 23 -26.97 0.05 -2.68
CA PRO A 23 -28.27 0.27 -3.30
C PRO A 23 -28.98 1.51 -2.73
N ILE A 24 -29.92 2.04 -3.52
CA ILE A 24 -30.84 3.10 -3.09
C ILE A 24 -32.21 2.48 -2.85
N GLU A 25 -32.73 2.65 -1.64
CA GLU A 25 -34.03 2.16 -1.20
C GLU A 25 -34.76 3.31 -0.50
N ASP A 26 -35.98 3.62 -0.92
CA ASP A 26 -36.83 4.67 -0.32
C ASP A 26 -36.13 6.02 -0.10
N GLY A 27 -35.35 6.48 -1.08
CA GLY A 27 -34.60 7.75 -1.01
C GLY A 27 -33.39 7.71 -0.06
N HIS A 28 -33.01 6.53 0.42
CA HIS A 28 -31.85 6.31 1.27
C HIS A 28 -30.80 5.48 0.55
N VAL A 29 -29.54 5.90 0.67
CA VAL A 29 -28.36 5.15 0.28
C VAL A 29 -28.03 4.15 1.38
N ILE A 30 -28.12 2.87 1.08
CA ILE A 30 -27.80 1.78 2.00
C ILE A 30 -26.35 1.37 1.76
N ILE A 31 -25.48 1.50 2.75
CA ILE A 31 -24.09 1.03 2.64
C ILE A 31 -23.98 -0.29 3.37
N ARG A 32 -23.89 -1.40 2.63
CA ARG A 32 -23.86 -2.76 3.22
C ARG A 32 -22.59 -3.02 4.02
N HIS A 33 -21.45 -2.58 3.49
CA HIS A 33 -20.15 -2.72 4.12
C HIS A 33 -19.35 -1.44 3.92
N VAL A 34 -18.75 -0.95 5.00
CA VAL A 34 -17.83 0.18 4.99
C VAL A 34 -16.85 0.04 6.14
N TYR A 35 -15.59 0.36 5.85
CA TYR A 35 -14.56 0.52 6.86
C TYR A 35 -14.44 2.01 7.20
N MET A 36 -14.52 2.33 8.48
CA MET A 36 -14.34 3.70 8.96
C MET A 36 -13.00 3.80 9.67
N GLU A 37 -12.13 4.66 9.16
CA GLU A 37 -10.77 4.79 9.65
C GLU A 37 -10.43 6.23 10.00
N ARG A 38 -9.36 6.38 10.80
CA ARG A 38 -8.86 7.70 11.13
C ARG A 38 -8.29 8.35 9.86
N ARG A 39 -8.79 9.52 9.50
CA ARG A 39 -8.25 10.30 8.40
C ARG A 39 -6.78 10.66 8.64
N VAL A 40 -5.93 10.27 7.71
CA VAL A 40 -4.50 10.58 7.64
C VAL A 40 -4.18 11.32 6.33
N ARG A 41 -3.03 11.97 6.26
CA ARG A 41 -2.52 12.54 5.00
C ARG A 41 -1.67 11.48 4.30
N PRO A 42 -1.98 11.04 3.06
CA PRO A 42 -1.11 10.12 2.33
C PRO A 42 0.33 10.62 2.31
N LEU A 43 1.28 9.75 2.64
CA LEU A 43 2.67 10.13 2.89
C LEU A 43 3.32 10.74 1.64
N ASN A 44 3.02 10.22 0.44
CA ASN A 44 3.47 10.80 -0.83
C ASN A 44 3.07 12.28 -0.97
N LEU A 45 1.83 12.63 -0.62
CA LEU A 45 1.34 14.01 -0.66
C LEU A 45 1.98 14.85 0.45
N TYR A 46 2.08 14.29 1.67
CA TYR A 46 2.70 14.96 2.80
C TYR A 46 4.13 15.41 2.49
N LEU A 47 4.92 14.54 1.84
CA LEU A 47 6.31 14.85 1.48
C LEU A 47 6.42 15.97 0.43
N SER A 48 5.47 16.08 -0.49
CA SER A 48 5.46 17.17 -1.49
C SER A 48 5.00 18.52 -0.94
N GLU A 49 4.31 18.53 0.20
CA GLU A 49 3.62 19.71 0.72
C GLU A 49 4.31 20.34 1.94
N THR A 50 5.30 19.65 2.51
CA THR A 50 5.90 20.02 3.78
C THR A 50 7.33 20.51 3.63
N SER A 51 7.88 21.07 4.71
CA SER A 51 9.27 21.50 4.71
C SER A 51 10.22 20.30 4.68
N ASP A 52 11.40 20.52 4.13
CA ASP A 52 12.52 19.58 4.11
C ASP A 52 12.77 18.87 5.46
N ALA A 53 12.70 19.62 6.57
CA ALA A 53 12.90 19.09 7.90
C ALA A 53 11.78 18.12 8.31
N ALA A 54 10.52 18.48 8.04
CA ALA A 54 9.36 17.65 8.32
C ALA A 54 9.31 16.41 7.43
N ALA A 55 9.65 16.55 6.15
CA ALA A 55 9.76 15.45 5.20
C ALA A 55 10.80 14.42 5.68
N ARG A 56 12.00 14.88 6.09
CA ARG A 56 13.02 14.00 6.65
C ARG A 56 12.57 13.28 7.92
N ALA A 57 11.79 13.95 8.79
CA ALA A 57 11.23 13.32 9.98
C ALA A 57 10.22 12.22 9.61
N ALA A 58 9.31 12.51 8.68
CA ALA A 58 8.32 11.54 8.20
C ALA A 58 8.97 10.33 7.51
N VAL A 59 10.02 10.52 6.71
CA VAL A 59 10.75 9.40 6.09
C VAL A 59 11.44 8.51 7.13
N ARG A 60 12.00 9.10 8.20
CA ARG A 60 12.55 8.30 9.32
C ARG A 60 11.45 7.50 10.01
N ASP A 61 10.31 8.14 10.27
CA ASP A 61 9.17 7.49 10.92
C ASP A 61 8.59 6.38 10.05
N TYR A 62 8.48 6.58 8.73
CA TYR A 62 8.11 5.56 7.76
C TYR A 62 8.99 4.30 7.84
N GLY A 63 10.32 4.49 7.85
CA GLY A 63 11.25 3.37 8.03
C GLY A 63 11.12 2.69 9.39
N GLN A 64 10.72 3.45 10.43
CA GLN A 64 10.43 2.88 11.74
C GLN A 64 9.13 2.08 11.73
N THR A 65 8.06 2.57 11.11
CA THR A 65 6.79 1.86 10.95
C THR A 65 6.98 0.52 10.26
N ILE A 66 7.81 0.44 9.21
CA ILE A 66 8.13 -0.85 8.56
C ILE A 66 8.81 -1.82 9.53
N ARG A 67 9.78 -1.34 10.32
CA ARG A 67 10.46 -2.17 11.33
C ARG A 67 9.49 -2.64 12.41
N ASP A 68 8.60 -1.77 12.86
CA ASP A 68 7.61 -2.08 13.90
C ASP A 68 6.62 -3.14 13.39
N LEU A 69 6.13 -3.01 12.15
CA LEU A 69 5.29 -4.03 11.51
C LEU A 69 6.00 -5.38 11.42
N ALA A 70 7.24 -5.40 10.91
CA ALA A 70 8.04 -6.61 10.81
C ALA A 70 8.29 -7.27 12.18
N ALA A 71 8.56 -6.47 13.22
CA ALA A 71 8.74 -6.96 14.59
C ALA A 71 7.48 -7.65 15.15
N THR A 72 6.31 -7.33 14.61
CA THR A 72 5.03 -7.96 14.96
C THR A 72 4.62 -9.10 14.02
N ASN A 73 5.54 -9.61 13.21
CA ASN A 73 5.29 -10.64 12.19
C ASN A 73 4.33 -10.20 11.06
N ILE A 74 4.20 -8.88 10.82
CA ILE A 74 3.37 -8.33 9.74
C ILE A 74 4.27 -7.82 8.61
N PHE A 75 4.02 -8.30 7.40
CA PHE A 75 4.60 -7.79 6.19
C PHE A 75 3.54 -7.04 5.36
N PRO A 76 3.77 -5.75 5.04
CA PRO A 76 2.75 -4.92 4.39
C PRO A 76 2.47 -5.25 2.91
N GLY A 77 3.31 -6.08 2.27
CA GLY A 77 3.27 -6.30 0.82
C GLY A 77 3.87 -5.11 0.06
N ASP A 78 3.14 -3.99 0.05
CA ASP A 78 3.44 -2.79 -0.72
C ASP A 78 4.09 -1.71 0.12
N LEU A 79 5.36 -1.47 -0.16
CA LEU A 79 6.11 -0.37 0.45
C LEU A 79 5.96 0.95 -0.33
N PHE A 80 4.85 1.14 -1.05
CA PHE A 80 4.57 2.41 -1.73
C PHE A 80 4.12 3.47 -0.73
N LEU A 81 4.66 4.68 -0.85
CA LEU A 81 4.35 5.79 0.05
C LEU A 81 2.85 6.14 0.09
N LYS A 82 2.10 5.87 -0.99
CA LYS A 82 0.64 6.07 -1.06
C LYS A 82 -0.17 5.14 -0.14
N ASN A 83 0.44 4.10 0.41
CA ASN A 83 -0.19 3.13 1.33
C ASN A 83 0.09 3.47 2.80
N PHE A 84 0.88 4.51 3.04
CA PHE A 84 1.24 5.02 4.35
C PHE A 84 0.67 6.42 4.53
N GLY A 85 0.30 6.75 5.75
CA GLY A 85 -0.34 8.01 6.09
C GLY A 85 0.31 8.68 7.27
N VAL A 86 0.35 10.01 7.24
CA VAL A 86 0.83 10.85 8.33
C VAL A 86 -0.37 11.32 9.14
N THR A 87 -0.36 11.01 10.43
CA THR A 87 -1.34 11.48 11.41
C THR A 87 -1.11 12.96 11.73
N ARG A 88 -2.09 13.59 12.42
CA ARG A 88 -1.97 14.99 12.88
C ARG A 88 -0.74 15.25 13.77
N HIS A 89 -0.23 14.24 14.47
CA HIS A 89 0.94 14.34 15.32
C HIS A 89 2.26 14.01 14.60
N GLY A 90 2.23 13.85 13.27
CA GLY A 90 3.42 13.57 12.48
C GLY A 90 3.88 12.11 12.48
N ARG A 91 3.08 11.20 13.05
CA ARG A 91 3.37 9.75 13.04
C ARG A 91 2.89 9.10 11.74
N VAL A 92 3.72 8.23 11.17
CA VAL A 92 3.45 7.43 9.98
C VAL A 92 2.77 6.13 10.40
N VAL A 93 1.66 5.83 9.74
CA VAL A 93 0.87 4.61 9.91
C VAL A 93 0.66 3.96 8.55
N PHE A 94 0.53 2.65 8.53
CA PHE A 94 0.09 1.89 7.36
C PHE A 94 -1.42 1.75 7.38
N TYR A 95 -2.09 1.85 6.22
CA TYR A 95 -3.55 1.76 6.14
C TYR A 95 -4.10 0.93 4.96
N ASP A 96 -3.24 0.40 4.08
CA ASP A 96 -3.69 -0.40 2.93
C ASP A 96 -3.59 -1.90 3.24
N TYR A 97 -4.68 -2.52 3.67
CA TYR A 97 -4.63 -3.89 4.21
C TYR A 97 -4.74 -5.01 3.19
N ASP A 98 -4.94 -4.70 1.91
CA ASP A 98 -5.27 -5.70 0.89
C ASP A 98 -4.12 -6.68 0.60
N GLU A 99 -2.88 -6.23 0.80
CA GLU A 99 -1.66 -7.00 0.53
C GLU A 99 -0.94 -7.52 1.79
N LEU A 100 -1.58 -7.44 2.96
CA LEU A 100 -0.97 -7.92 4.19
C LEU A 100 -0.71 -9.43 4.18
N CYS A 101 0.45 -9.81 4.68
CA CYS A 101 0.77 -11.21 4.97
C CYS A 101 1.66 -11.33 6.20
N LEU A 102 1.81 -12.56 6.70
CA LEU A 102 2.70 -12.82 7.81
C LEU A 102 4.15 -12.85 7.32
N LEU A 103 5.06 -12.25 8.10
CA LEU A 103 6.48 -12.24 7.77
C LEU A 103 7.06 -13.67 7.71
N THR A 104 6.53 -14.59 8.53
CA THR A 104 6.85 -16.02 8.50
C THR A 104 6.43 -16.74 7.22
N ASP A 105 5.46 -16.20 6.49
CA ASP A 105 5.03 -16.74 5.19
C ASP A 105 5.82 -16.15 4.03
N CYS A 106 6.66 -15.14 4.29
CA CYS A 106 7.52 -14.49 3.32
C CYS A 106 8.89 -15.19 3.23
N ASN A 107 9.36 -15.39 2.00
CA ASN A 107 10.72 -15.80 1.69
C ASN A 107 11.46 -14.62 1.06
N PHE A 108 12.37 -14.01 1.83
CA PHE A 108 13.23 -12.91 1.40
C PHE A 108 14.48 -13.46 0.72
N ARG A 109 14.68 -13.11 -0.55
CA ARG A 109 15.86 -13.51 -1.33
C ARG A 109 16.56 -12.30 -1.88
N GLU A 110 17.89 -12.33 -1.95
CA GLU A 110 18.62 -11.30 -2.71
C GLU A 110 18.30 -11.44 -4.21
N LEU A 111 18.15 -10.32 -4.90
CA LEU A 111 18.02 -10.33 -6.35
C LEU A 111 19.33 -10.87 -6.96
N PRO A 112 19.28 -11.92 -7.80
CA PRO A 112 20.49 -12.42 -8.45
C PRO A 112 21.06 -11.34 -9.39
N PRO A 113 22.39 -11.23 -9.51
CA PRO A 113 22.99 -10.36 -10.49
C PRO A 113 22.65 -10.87 -11.91
N PRO A 114 22.52 -9.96 -12.90
CA PRO A 114 22.31 -10.38 -14.28
C PRO A 114 23.50 -11.23 -14.76
N THR A 115 23.20 -12.31 -15.47
CA THR A 115 24.22 -13.24 -15.99
C THR A 115 24.71 -12.84 -17.38
N SER A 116 24.03 -11.91 -18.05
CA SER A 116 24.40 -11.38 -19.37
C SER A 116 23.90 -9.94 -19.55
N TYR A 117 24.45 -9.25 -20.56
CA TYR A 117 23.97 -7.93 -20.99
C TYR A 117 22.51 -7.99 -21.49
N GLU A 118 22.13 -9.06 -22.17
CA GLU A 118 20.76 -9.26 -22.64
C GLU A 118 19.77 -9.35 -21.47
N GLU A 119 20.17 -10.00 -20.37
CA GLU A 119 19.36 -10.09 -19.16
C GLU A 119 19.27 -8.74 -18.42
N GLU A 120 20.32 -7.91 -18.47
CA GLU A 120 20.32 -6.58 -17.87
C GLU A 120 19.31 -5.63 -18.54
N ILE A 121 19.15 -5.74 -19.86
CA ILE A 121 18.20 -4.91 -20.63
C ILE A 121 16.83 -5.58 -20.82
N ALA A 122 16.63 -6.78 -20.29
CA ALA A 122 15.40 -7.53 -20.45
C ALA A 122 14.23 -6.83 -19.73
N PRO A 123 13.02 -6.80 -20.33
CA PRO A 123 11.86 -6.19 -19.72
C PRO A 123 11.30 -7.00 -18.53
N SER A 124 11.67 -8.27 -18.42
CA SER A 124 11.26 -9.16 -17.33
C SER A 124 12.43 -10.04 -16.86
N PRO A 125 12.51 -10.36 -15.56
CA PRO A 125 13.56 -11.21 -15.02
C PRO A 125 13.46 -12.66 -15.56
N GLY A 126 14.62 -13.31 -15.77
CA GLY A 126 14.72 -14.70 -16.24
C GLY A 126 14.38 -15.77 -15.20
N PHE A 127 13.84 -15.38 -14.05
CA PHE A 127 13.50 -16.25 -12.93
C PHE A 127 12.07 -15.94 -12.43
N PRO A 128 11.31 -16.96 -12.02
CA PRO A 128 9.93 -16.77 -11.57
C PRO A 128 9.93 -15.87 -10.34
N CYS A 129 9.36 -14.66 -10.44
CA CYS A 129 9.24 -13.69 -9.35
C CYS A 129 7.78 -13.53 -8.93
N ALA A 130 7.50 -13.51 -7.61
CA ALA A 130 6.21 -13.04 -7.11
C ALA A 130 6.21 -11.52 -6.97
N ARG A 131 7.19 -10.94 -6.24
CA ARG A 131 7.32 -9.48 -6.06
C ARG A 131 8.75 -9.06 -5.74
N ALA A 132 9.22 -7.96 -6.34
CA ALA A 132 10.51 -7.35 -6.05
C ALA A 132 10.35 -6.08 -5.20
N ILE A 133 11.20 -5.93 -4.18
CA ILE A 133 11.22 -4.79 -3.26
C ILE A 133 12.64 -4.24 -3.21
N SER A 134 12.82 -3.00 -3.62
CA SER A 134 14.12 -2.34 -3.62
C SER A 134 14.41 -1.70 -2.25
N SER A 135 15.61 -1.93 -1.70
CA SER A 135 16.10 -1.16 -0.55
C SER A 135 16.76 0.13 -1.02
N PRO A 136 16.36 1.32 -0.53
CA PRO A 136 16.95 2.59 -0.95
C PRO A 136 18.42 2.78 -0.56
N ARG A 137 18.93 2.04 0.45
CA ARG A 137 20.22 2.35 1.08
C ARG A 137 21.38 1.42 0.71
N ASN A 138 21.10 0.19 0.27
CA ASN A 138 22.14 -0.84 0.10
C ASN A 138 22.33 -1.37 -1.32
N SER A 139 21.74 -0.75 -2.36
CA SER A 139 21.71 -1.30 -3.74
C SER A 139 21.21 -2.75 -3.85
N ARG A 140 20.68 -3.31 -2.75
CA ARG A 140 20.14 -4.67 -2.69
C ARG A 140 18.63 -4.59 -2.84
N ALA A 141 18.15 -5.11 -3.96
CA ALA A 141 16.76 -5.48 -4.10
C ALA A 141 16.56 -6.86 -3.49
N PHE A 142 15.43 -7.05 -2.81
CA PHE A 142 14.99 -8.34 -2.30
C PHE A 142 13.76 -8.78 -3.07
N LEU A 143 13.66 -10.08 -3.33
CA LEU A 143 12.45 -10.72 -3.79
C LEU A 143 11.69 -11.24 -2.59
N VAL A 144 10.38 -11.02 -2.55
CA VAL A 144 9.48 -11.59 -1.57
C VAL A 144 8.57 -12.58 -2.30
N TYR A 145 8.65 -13.84 -1.88
CA TYR A 145 7.69 -14.88 -2.26
C TYR A 145 6.88 -15.23 -1.04
N GLY A 146 5.55 -15.33 -1.15
CA GLY A 146 4.76 -16.00 -0.12
C GLY A 146 3.88 -17.07 -0.71
N ARG A 147 3.49 -18.03 0.13
CA ARG A 147 2.57 -19.12 -0.25
C ARG A 147 1.22 -18.61 -0.77
N THR A 148 0.84 -17.38 -0.39
CA THR A 148 -0.43 -16.73 -0.75
C THR A 148 -0.33 -15.84 -1.99
N PHE A 149 0.88 -15.45 -2.43
CA PHE A 149 1.10 -14.55 -3.57
C PHE A 149 1.01 -15.24 -4.95
N ALA A 150 0.77 -16.55 -4.97
CA ALA A 150 0.66 -17.35 -6.19
C ALA A 150 -0.66 -17.19 -6.96
N LYS A 151 -1.54 -16.24 -6.59
CA LYS A 151 -2.87 -16.07 -7.23
C LYS A 151 -2.94 -14.99 -8.31
N SER A 152 -1.83 -14.33 -8.65
CA SER A 152 -1.86 -13.26 -9.65
C SER A 152 -0.56 -13.22 -10.46
N CYS A 153 -0.38 -14.22 -11.31
CA CYS A 153 0.36 -14.12 -12.57
C CYS A 153 -0.56 -14.62 -13.68
#